data_AF-A0A535ZEW4-F1
#
_entry.id   AF-A0A535ZEW4-F1
#
_cell.length_a   1.000
_cell.length_b   1.000
_cell.length_c   1.000
_cell.angle_alpha   90.00
_cell.angle_beta   90.00
_cell.angle_gamma   90.00
#
_symmetry.space_group_name_H-M   'P 1'
#
loop_
_entity.id
_entity.type
_entity.pdbx_description
1 polymer ?
#
loop_
_entity_poly.entity_id
_entity_poly.type
_entity_poly.pdbx_seq_one_letter_code
_entity_poly.pdbx_strand_id
1 'polypeptide(L)' 'MAGGIAGAVIFGAMVGLGSLLSSRVGNPIPIIVLAIAGAYGGWLLGVIVFGAVRGGAGGEEGR' A
#
# COMPACT_ATOMS: atom_id res chain seq x y z
N MET A 1 -4.66 10.87 -11.25
CA MET A 1 -4.75 11.65 -9.98
C MET A 1 -5.52 10.92 -8.87
N ALA A 2 -6.74 10.43 -9.12
CA ALA A 2 -7.57 9.79 -8.08
C ALA A 2 -6.89 8.63 -7.31
N GLY A 3 -6.14 7.76 -8.01
CA GLY A 3 -5.44 6.64 -7.36
C GLY A 3 -4.36 7.06 -6.35
N GLY A 4 -3.63 8.15 -6.62
CA GLY A 4 -2.61 8.66 -5.69
C GLY A 4 -3.22 9.29 -4.44
N ILE A 5 -4.35 9.99 -4.59
CA ILE A 5 -5.08 10.61 -3.48
C ILE A 5 -5.69 9.53 -2.59
N ALA A 6 -6.36 8.53 -3.19
CA ALA A 6 -6.91 7.39 -2.45
C ALA A 6 -5.81 6.63 -1.68
N GLY A 7 -4.65 6.41 -2.30
CA GLY A 7 -3.50 5.78 -1.64
C GLY A 7 -2.96 6.59 -0.47
N ALA A 8 -2.81 7.90 -0.62
CA ALA A 8 -2.33 8.79 0.45
C ALA A 8 -3.28 8.82 1.66
N VAL A 9 -4.60 8.83 1.41
CA VAL A 9 -5.62 8.81 2.49
C VAL A 9 -5.57 7.50 3.27
N ILE A 10 -5.53 6.36 2.58
CA ILE A 10 -5.47 5.04 3.24
C ILE A 10 -4.15 4.87 4.00
N PHE A 11 -3.03 5.30 3.42
CA PHE A 11 -1.73 5.24 4.08
C PHE A 11 -1.69 6.09 5.35
N GLY A 12 -2.19 7.34 5.28
CA GLY A 12 -2.28 8.22 6.45
C GLY A 12 -3.15 7.64 7.56
N ALA A 13 -4.32 7.08 7.22
CA ALA A 13 -5.20 6.43 8.19
C ALA A 13 -4.54 5.21 8.87
N MET A 14 -3.81 4.41 8.09
CA MET A 14 -3.15 3.21 8.60
C MET A 14 -1.93 3.53 9.48
N VAL A 15 -1.16 4.56 9.14
CA VAL A 15 -0.06 5.08 9.98
C VAL A 15 -0.60 5.65 11.29
N GLY A 16 -1.66 6.46 11.24
CA GLY A 16 -2.28 7.03 12.44
C GLY A 16 -2.84 5.97 13.38
N LEU A 17 -3.56 4.99 12.82
CA LEU A 17 -4.09 3.87 13.61
C LEU A 17 -2.97 2.98 14.17
N GLY A 18 -1.93 2.71 13.39
CA GLY A 18 -0.73 2.00 13.83
C GLY A 18 0.01 2.70 14.96
N SER A 19 0.10 4.04 14.91
CA SER A 19 0.69 4.84 15.98
C SER A 19 -0.14 4.78 17.27
N LEU A 20 -1.47 4.82 17.17
CA LEU A 20 -2.36 4.70 18.34
C LEU A 20 -2.28 3.30 18.97
N LEU A 21 -2.19 2.25 18.14
CA LEU A 21 -1.98 0.88 18.60
C LEU A 21 -0.61 0.70 19.24
N SER A 22 0.43 1.32 18.70
CA SER A 22 1.78 1.27 19.28
C SER A 22 1.85 1.91 20.67
N SER A 23 1.15 3.01 20.90
CA SER A 23 1.11 3.64 22.23
C SER A 23 0.44 2.74 23.28
N ARG A 24 -0.33 1.72 22.86
CA ARG A 24 -0.97 0.76 23.77
C ARG A 24 -0.17 -0.52 23.97
N VAL A 25 0.76 -0.83 23.07
CA VAL A 25 1.57 -2.04 23.15
C VAL A 25 3.00 -1.64 23.48
N GLY A 26 3.41 -1.82 24.74
CA GLY A 26 4.80 -1.58 25.19
C GLY A 26 5.84 -2.55 24.61
N ASN A 27 5.46 -3.29 23.56
CA ASN A 27 6.30 -4.26 22.86
C ASN A 27 6.40 -3.85 21.38
N PRO A 28 7.61 -3.67 20.82
CA PRO A 28 7.83 -3.18 19.45
C PRO A 28 7.46 -4.19 18.35
N ILE A 29 7.23 -5.46 18.68
CA ILE A 29 6.94 -6.53 17.72
C ILE A 29 5.78 -6.19 16.75
N PRO A 30 4.60 -5.73 17.20
CA PRO A 30 3.50 -5.36 16.31
C PRO A 30 3.82 -4.25 15.31
N ILE A 31 4.68 -3.28 15.66
CA ILE A 31 5.14 -2.28 14.67
C ILE A 31 5.98 -2.94 13.59
N ILE A 32 6.90 -3.83 13.97
CA ILE A 32 7.78 -4.51 13.02
C ILE A 32 6.96 -5.34 12.04
N VAL A 33 5.95 -6.06 12.54
CA VAL A 33 5.03 -6.84 11.70
C VAL A 33 4.23 -5.92 10.78
N LEU A 34 3.69 -4.81 11.30
CA LEU A 34 2.95 -3.83 10.51
C LEU A 34 3.83 -3.21 9.40
N ALA A 35 5.09 -2.91 9.70
CA ALA A 35 6.05 -2.36 8.74
C ALA A 35 6.34 -3.36 7.61
N ILE A 36 6.58 -4.63 7.94
CA ILE A 36 6.82 -5.69 6.95
C ILE A 36 5.56 -5.94 6.10
N ALA A 37 4.40 -6.03 6.74
CA ALA A 37 3.13 -6.20 6.04
C ALA A 37 2.82 -5.01 5.12
N GLY A 38 3.08 -3.78 5.57
CA GLY A 38 2.94 -2.57 4.77
C GLY A 38 3.91 -2.52 3.59
N ALA A 39 5.17 -2.91 3.80
CA ALA A 39 6.16 -2.99 2.73
C ALA A 39 5.75 -4.01 1.65
N TYR A 40 5.27 -5.19 2.06
CA TYR A 40 4.80 -6.22 1.14
C TYR A 40 3.52 -5.79 0.41
N GLY A 41 2.55 -5.21 1.13
CA GLY A 41 1.32 -4.69 0.55
C GLY A 41 1.57 -3.56 -0.45
N GLY A 42 2.47 -2.63 -0.12
CA GLY A 42 2.89 -1.56 -1.01
C GLY A 42 3.64 -2.08 -2.25
N TRP A 43 4.50 -3.09 -2.09
CA TRP A 43 5.17 -3.75 -3.20
C TRP A 43 4.16 -4.39 -4.16
N LEU A 44 3.26 -5.24 -3.64
CA LEU A 44 2.21 -5.89 -4.45
C LEU A 44 1.33 -4.87 -5.18
N LEU A 45 0.90 -3.81 -4.48
CA LEU A 45 0.10 -2.75 -5.08
C LEU A 45 0.88 -2.06 -6.22
N GLY A 46 2.18 -1.83 -6.03
CA GLY A 46 3.08 -1.31 -7.05
C GLY A 46 3.16 -2.21 -8.28
N VAL A 47 3.32 -3.53 -8.10
CA VAL A 47 3.39 -4.48 -9.22
C VAL A 47 2.06 -4.55 -9.98
N ILE A 48 0.93 -4.53 -9.27
CA ILE A 48 -0.41 -4.56 -9.87
C ILE A 48 -0.66 -3.28 -10.69
N VAL A 49 -0.37 -2.11 -10.14
CA VAL A 49 -0.51 -0.83 -10.85
C VAL A 49 0.42 -0.77 -12.05
N PHE A 50 1.68 -1.19 -11.88
CA PHE A 50 2.64 -1.24 -12.98
C PHE A 50 2.18 -2.18 -14.10
N GLY A 51 1.67 -3.37 -13.74
CA GLY A 51 1.09 -4.32 -14.69
C GLY A 51 -0.13 -3.77 -15.41
N ALA A 52 -1.03 -3.07 -14.70
CA ALA A 52 -2.21 -2.45 -15.30
C ALA A 52 -1.85 -1.30 -16.25
N VAL A 53 -0.90 -0.43 -15.88
CA VAL A 53 -0.43 0.67 -16.74
C VAL A 53 0.29 0.15 -17.98
N ARG A 54 1.14 -0.86 -17.84
CA ARG A 54 1.93 -1.40 -18.94
C ARG A 54 1.14 -2.37 -19.82
N GLY A 55 0.18 -3.09 -19.26
CA GLY A 55 -0.75 -3.97 -19.97
C GLY A 55 -1.87 -3.22 -20.69
N GLY A 56 -2.31 -2.07 -20.17
CA GLY A 56 -3.33 -1.24 -20.82
C GLY A 56 -2.84 -0.53 -22.10
N ALA A 57 -1.52 -0.33 -22.26
CA ALA A 57 -0.95 0.32 -23.44
C ALA A 57 -0.70 -0.63 -24.64
N GLY A 58 -1.02 -1.92 -24.52
CA GLY A 58 -0.77 -2.93 -25.55
C GLY A 58 -1.88 -3.97 -25.74
N GLY A 59 -3.08 -3.70 -25.22
CA GLY A 59 -4.20 -4.64 -25.23
C GLY A 59 -5.33 -4.37 -26.25
N GLU A 60 -5.28 -3.24 -26.97
CA GLU A 60 -6.35 -2.83 -27.91
C GLU A 60 -5.91 -2.78 -29.39
N GLU A 61 -4.79 -3.42 -29.75
CA GLU A 61 -4.41 -3.53 -31.16
C GLU A 61 -3.67 -4.86 -31.41
N GLY A 62 -4.44 -5.92 -31.68
CA GLY A 62 -3.83 -7.22 -31.93
C GLY A 62 -4.70 -8.47 -31.96
N ARG A 63 -6.02 -8.36 -32.16
CA ARG A 63 -6.89 -9.29 -32.94
C ARG A 63 -8.37 -9.01 -32.73
#